data_AF-A0A9R1L6H1-F1
#
_entry.id   AF-A0A9R1L6H1-F1
#
_cell.length_a   1.000
_cell.length_b   1.000
_cell.length_c   1.000
_cell.angle_alpha   90.00
_cell.angle_beta   90.00
_cell.angle_gamma   90.00
#
_symmetry.space_group_name_H-M   'P 1'
#
loop_
_entity.id
_entity.type
_entity.pdbx_description
1 polymer ?
#
loop_
_entity_poly.entity_id
_entity_poly.type
_entity_poly.pdbx_seq_one_letter_code
_entity_poly.pdbx_strand_id
1 'polypeptide(L)'
;MSYVYIVQIYAVGSSSNNGIYALDFHPDTSSACHVDYNEETKGSEENQPAENKFIPLSERVLSCAAHPLSHDIICGTEFSSLLMVSQKHETVRDPE
;
A
#
# COMPACT_ATOMS: atom_id res chain seq x y z
N MET A 1 -5.18 -13.32 1.29
CA MET A 1 -5.28 -12.20 2.25
C MET A 1 -3.96 -12.13 2.96
N SER A 2 -3.28 -10.98 2.92
CA SER A 2 -1.87 -10.88 3.33
C SER A 2 -1.63 -9.55 4.04
N TYR A 3 -0.91 -9.59 5.16
CA TYR A 3 -0.68 -8.44 6.05
C TYR A 3 0.82 -8.17 6.20
N VAL A 4 1.23 -6.90 6.25
CA VAL A 4 2.60 -6.49 6.61
C VAL A 4 2.58 -6.04 8.08
N TYR A 5 3.52 -6.51 8.89
CA TYR A 5 3.39 -6.45 10.35
C TYR A 5 3.77 -5.10 10.99
N ILE A 6 4.26 -4.15 10.18
CA ILE A 6 4.76 -2.84 10.67
C ILE A 6 3.88 -1.68 10.18
N VAL A 7 3.06 -1.91 9.15
CA VAL A 7 1.98 -1.02 8.70
C VAL A 7 0.85 -1.94 8.29
N GLN A 8 -0.33 -1.83 8.90
CA GLN A 8 -1.51 -2.68 8.58
C GLN A 8 -2.06 -2.31 7.19
N ILE A 9 -1.24 -2.49 6.15
CA ILE A 9 -1.61 -2.27 4.76
C ILE A 9 -2.29 -3.54 4.26
N TYR A 10 -3.51 -3.39 3.77
CA TYR A 10 -4.22 -4.42 3.05
C TYR A 10 -4.06 -4.18 1.55
N ALA A 11 -3.39 -5.10 0.86
CA ALA A 11 -3.22 -5.06 -0.59
C ALA A 11 -4.27 -5.93 -1.30
N VAL A 12 -4.87 -5.41 -2.36
CA VAL A 12 -5.85 -6.14 -3.18
C VAL A 12 -5.76 -5.77 -4.65
N GLY A 13 -5.94 -6.74 -5.55
CA GLY A 13 -5.99 -6.51 -6.99
C GLY A 13 -7.24 -5.73 -7.41
N SER A 14 -7.10 -4.85 -8.42
CA SER A 14 -8.23 -4.13 -8.99
C SER A 14 -9.03 -5.00 -9.97
N SER A 15 -10.37 -4.91 -9.88
CA SER A 15 -11.29 -5.57 -10.81
C SER A 15 -11.55 -4.76 -12.09
N SER A 16 -11.22 -3.47 -12.10
CA SER A 16 -11.43 -2.58 -13.26
C SER A 16 -10.14 -2.13 -13.94
N ASN A 17 -9.00 -2.15 -13.24
CA ASN A 17 -7.75 -1.59 -13.71
C ASN A 17 -6.56 -2.55 -13.52
N ASN A 18 -5.46 -2.26 -14.23
CA ASN A 18 -4.21 -2.99 -14.07
C ASN A 18 -3.44 -2.39 -12.87
N GLY A 19 -3.48 -3.09 -11.75
CA GLY A 19 -2.84 -2.62 -10.53
C GLY A 19 -3.42 -3.22 -9.25
N ILE A 20 -2.97 -2.67 -8.13
CA ILE A 20 -3.45 -3.01 -6.79
C ILE A 20 -3.89 -1.75 -6.03
N TYR A 21 -4.79 -1.92 -5.08
CA TYR A 21 -5.05 -0.94 -4.03
C TYR A 21 -4.29 -1.35 -2.78
N ALA A 22 -3.50 -0.42 -2.24
CA ALA A 22 -2.90 -0.51 -0.91
C ALA A 22 -3.79 0.32 0.03
N LEU A 23 -4.53 -0.36 0.88
CA LEU A 23 -5.47 0.26 1.82
C LEU A 23 -4.83 0.33 3.19
N ASP A 24 -4.88 1.50 3.83
CA ASP A 24 -4.43 1.64 5.20
C ASP A 24 -5.53 1.17 6.15
N PHE A 25 -5.24 0.14 6.95
CA PHE A 25 -6.11 -0.38 8.00
C PHE A 25 -5.48 -0.18 9.39
N HIS A 26 -4.64 0.84 9.56
CA HIS A 26 -4.13 1.16 10.88
C HIS A 26 -5.29 1.42 11.86
N PRO A 27 -5.23 0.91 13.12
CA PRO A 27 -6.35 1.00 14.06
C PRO A 27 -6.59 2.40 14.63
N ASP A 28 -5.78 3.40 14.26
CA ASP A 28 -5.98 4.79 14.66
C ASP A 28 -6.94 5.52 13.71
N THR A 29 -7.61 6.51 14.25
CA THR A 29 -8.44 7.51 13.56
C THR A 29 -7.71 8.27 12.44
N SER A 30 -6.38 8.19 12.36
CA SER A 30 -5.60 8.70 11.23
C SER A 30 -5.80 7.92 9.93
N SER A 31 -6.28 6.69 10.01
CA SER A 31 -6.40 5.77 8.88
C SER A 31 -7.63 6.02 8.04
N ALA A 32 -7.49 6.03 6.72
CA ALA A 32 -8.60 6.23 5.78
C ALA A 32 -9.68 5.13 5.86
N CYS A 33 -9.38 3.96 6.43
CA CYS A 33 -10.38 2.91 6.66
C CYS A 33 -10.97 2.89 8.08
N HIS A 34 -10.57 3.81 8.96
CA HIS A 34 -11.14 3.90 10.30
C HIS A 34 -12.58 4.44 10.26
N VAL A 35 -13.48 3.90 11.11
CA VAL A 35 -14.90 4.30 11.12
C VAL A 35 -15.11 5.77 11.54
N ASP A 36 -14.24 6.26 12.40
CA ASP A 36 -14.21 7.66 12.86
C ASP A 36 -13.25 8.54 12.02
N TYR A 37 -12.82 8.07 10.84
CA TYR A 37 -11.98 8.86 9.94
C TYR A 37 -12.73 10.13 9.50
N ASN A 38 -12.11 11.29 9.70
CA ASN A 38 -12.65 12.58 9.30
C ASN A 38 -11.65 13.33 8.40
N GLU A 39 -11.98 13.42 7.10
CA GLU A 39 -11.18 14.12 6.09
C GLU A 39 -11.00 15.62 6.42
N GLU A 40 -12.00 16.25 7.04
CA GLU A 40 -12.01 17.70 7.28
C GLU A 40 -11.13 18.13 8.47
N THR A 41 -10.82 17.20 9.39
CA THR A 41 -10.02 17.50 10.58
C THR A 41 -8.51 17.55 10.28
N LYS A 42 -8.09 17.03 9.11
CA LYS A 42 -6.69 16.95 8.67
C LYS A 42 -6.24 18.25 7.98
N GLY A 43 -6.48 19.38 8.63
CA GLY A 43 -6.02 20.68 8.14
C GLY A 43 -4.50 20.77 8.10
N SER A 44 -3.93 21.00 6.90
CA SER A 44 -2.64 21.67 6.61
C SER A 44 -1.38 21.27 7.41
N GLU A 45 -1.33 20.15 8.11
CA GLU A 45 -0.11 19.70 8.80
C GLU A 45 0.67 18.68 7.95
N GLU A 46 1.97 18.95 7.84
CA GLU A 46 2.99 18.42 6.93
C GLU A 46 3.29 16.90 7.04
N ASN A 47 2.45 16.12 7.71
CA ASN A 47 2.62 14.67 7.83
C ASN A 47 1.72 13.97 6.81
N GLN A 48 2.35 13.40 5.79
CA GLN A 48 1.66 12.80 4.65
C GLN A 48 0.54 11.86 5.12
N PRO A 49 -0.70 12.05 4.63
CA PRO A 49 -1.85 11.30 5.10
C PRO A 49 -1.72 9.81 4.75
N ALA A 50 -2.21 8.97 5.64
CA ALA A 50 -2.33 7.54 5.44
C ALA A 50 -3.48 7.25 4.45
N GLU A 51 -3.23 7.54 3.18
CA GLU A 51 -4.21 7.44 2.11
C GLU A 51 -4.21 6.06 1.45
N ASN A 52 -5.41 5.57 1.20
CA ASN A 52 -5.64 4.44 0.31
C ASN A 52 -5.09 4.77 -1.07
N LYS A 53 -4.09 4.00 -1.52
CA LYS A 53 -3.36 4.30 -2.75
C LYS A 53 -3.63 3.27 -3.83
N PHE A 54 -3.92 3.74 -5.03
CA PHE A 54 -3.84 2.90 -6.23
C PHE A 54 -2.41 2.85 -6.75
N ILE A 55 -1.87 1.65 -6.92
CA ILE A 55 -0.54 1.41 -7.48
C ILE A 55 -0.77 0.83 -8.88
N PRO A 56 -0.55 1.63 -9.96
CA PRO A 56 -0.67 1.13 -11.32
C PRO A 56 0.45 0.11 -11.59
N LEU A 57 0.09 -0.99 -12.26
CA LEU A 57 1.02 -2.03 -12.66
C LEU A 57 0.87 -2.31 -14.15
N SER A 58 1.83 -3.04 -14.72
CA SER A 58 1.79 -3.47 -16.12
C SER A 58 0.61 -4.40 -16.42
N GLU A 59 0.16 -5.17 -15.42
CA GLU A 59 -0.77 -6.28 -15.59
C GLU A 59 -1.85 -6.26 -14.50
N ARG A 60 -3.00 -6.89 -14.78
CA ARG A 60 -4.03 -7.13 -13.78
C ARG A 60 -3.55 -8.15 -12.76
N VAL A 61 -3.79 -7.84 -11.49
CA VAL A 61 -3.43 -8.71 -10.36
C VAL A 61 -4.63 -9.54 -9.95
N LEU A 62 -4.44 -10.87 -9.87
CA LEU A 62 -5.44 -11.83 -9.42
C LEU A 62 -5.25 -12.24 -7.96
N SER A 63 -4.01 -12.23 -7.49
CA SER A 63 -3.66 -12.59 -6.11
C SER A 63 -2.45 -11.79 -5.64
N CYS A 64 -2.34 -11.55 -4.33
CA CYS A 64 -1.15 -10.93 -3.78
C CYS A 64 -0.79 -11.48 -2.39
N ALA A 65 0.51 -11.50 -2.13
CA ALA A 65 1.13 -11.89 -0.88
C ALA A 65 2.06 -10.77 -0.42
N ALA A 66 1.93 -10.36 0.84
CA ALA A 66 2.79 -9.34 1.41
C ALA A 66 3.84 -10.03 2.28
N HIS A 67 5.10 -9.65 2.09
CA HIS A 67 6.19 -10.17 2.89
C HIS A 67 6.24 -9.42 4.23
N PRO A 68 6.15 -10.12 5.38
CA PRO A 68 5.92 -9.47 6.67
C PRO A 68 7.09 -8.61 7.16
N LEU A 69 8.30 -8.81 6.61
CA LEU A 69 9.53 -8.14 7.07
C LEU A 69 10.14 -7.16 6.06
N SER A 70 9.96 -7.39 4.76
CA SER A 70 10.61 -6.58 3.72
C SER A 70 9.70 -5.50 3.15
N HIS A 71 8.44 -5.44 3.60
CA HIS A 71 7.42 -4.52 3.09
C HIS A 71 7.17 -4.66 1.58
N ASP A 72 7.53 -5.80 1.00
CA ASP A 72 7.28 -6.11 -0.40
C ASP A 72 5.92 -6.78 -0.57
N ILE A 73 5.30 -6.54 -1.71
CA ILE A 73 4.08 -7.22 -2.15
C ILE A 73 4.40 -7.98 -3.44
N ILE A 74 4.20 -9.29 -3.40
CA ILE A 74 4.25 -10.16 -4.57
C ILE A 74 2.85 -10.28 -5.14
N CYS A 75 2.70 -10.01 -6.42
CA CYS A 75 1.43 -10.03 -7.15
C CYS A 75 1.45 -11.12 -8.21
N GLY A 76 0.51 -12.07 -8.14
CA GLY A 76 0.22 -13.02 -9.22
C GLY A 76 -0.75 -12.40 -10.22
N THR A 77 -0.37 -12.41 -11.50
CA THR A 77 -1.09 -11.70 -12.56
C THR A 77 -1.97 -12.62 -13.41
N GLU A 78 -2.78 -12.02 -14.28
CA GLU A 78 -3.58 -12.76 -15.27
C GLU A 78 -2.75 -13.48 -16.34
N PHE A 79 -1.49 -13.09 -16.54
CA PHE A 79 -0.58 -13.70 -17.52
C PHE A 79 0.31 -14.78 -16.92
N SER A 80 -0.02 -15.29 -15.73
CA SER A 80 0.81 -16.26 -15.00
C SER A 80 2.23 -15.76 -14.71
N SER A 81 2.41 -14.43 -14.61
CA SER A 81 3.65 -13.79 -14.19
C SER A 81 3.58 -13.40 -12.71
N LEU A 82 4.75 -13.10 -12.13
CA LEU A 82 4.87 -12.51 -10.80
C LEU A 82 5.45 -11.11 -10.93
N LEU A 83 4.81 -10.14 -10.27
CA LEU A 83 5.32 -8.78 -10.09
C LEU A 83 5.68 -8.57 -8.62
N MET A 84 6.74 -7.82 -8.36
CA MET A 84 7.13 -7.40 -7.01
C MET A 84 6.98 -5.89 -6.90
N VAL A 85 6.20 -5.46 -5.91
CA VAL A 85 6.03 -4.06 -5.53
C VAL A 85 6.81 -3.85 -4.24
N SER A 86 7.80 -2.96 -4.28
CA SER A 86 8.66 -2.63 -3.15
C SER A 86 8.71 -1.12 -2.96
N GLN A 87 8.96 -0.67 -1.73
CA GLN A 87 9.24 0.74 -1.49
C GLN A 87 10.65 1.07 -1.98
N LYS A 88 10.78 2.19 -2.71
CA LYS A 88 12.09 2.67 -3.14
C LYS A 88 12.87 3.11 -1.89
N HIS A 89 13.93 2.38 -1.56
CA HIS A 89 14.86 2.80 -0.52
C HIS A 89 15.71 3.95 -1.06
N GLU A 90 15.49 5.17 -0.56
CA GLU A 90 16.41 6.27 -0.79
C GLU A 90 17.46 6.26 0.31
N THR A 91 18.70 5.91 -0.05
CA THR A 91 19.84 6.11 0.84
C THR A 91 20.09 7.61 0.99
N VAL A 92 19.81 8.15 2.17
CA VAL A 92 20.31 9.46 2.57
C VAL A 92 21.83 9.37 2.54
N ARG A 93 22.48 10.12 1.64
CA ARG A 93 23.92 10.34 1.74
C ARG A 93 24.09 11.34 2.88
N ASP A 94 24.82 10.94 3.93
CA ASP A 94 25.26 11.88 4.95
C ASP A 94 26.04 13.02 4.26
N PRO A 95 25.71 14.29 4.52
CA PRO A 95 26.56 15.39 4.10
C PRO A 95 27.88 15.30 4.87
N GLU A 96 29.00 15.18 4.14
CA GLU A 96 30.37 15.33 4.66
C GLU A 96 30.63 16.74 5.22
#